data_AF-A0A1J4SHN8-F1
#
_entry.id   AF-A0A1J4SHN8-F1
#
_cell.length_a   1.000
_cell.length_b   1.000
_cell.length_c   1.000
_cell.angle_alpha   90.00
_cell.angle_beta   90.00
_cell.angle_gamma   90.00
#
_symmetry.space_group_name_H-M   'P 1'
#
loop_
_entity.id
_entity.type
_entity.pdbx_description
1 polymer ?
#
loop_
_entity_poly.entity_id
_entity_poly.type
_entity_poly.pdbx_seq_one_letter_code
_entity_poly.pdbx_strand_id
1 'polypeptide(L)' 'MIDRSTYVHALIDALPDVIKDEELASQIVDVVFSVPMRALENGNEVELPGLGAISIDRSRGAGCLNYSAASAHMQCA' A
#
# COMPACT_ATOMS: atom_id res chain seq x y z
N MET A 1 11.08 10.99 3.73
CA MET A 1 9.94 10.71 2.84
C MET A 1 10.47 9.81 1.74
N ILE A 2 9.98 8.58 1.63
CA ILE A 2 10.43 7.66 0.57
C ILE A 2 9.78 8.14 -0.73
N ASP A 3 10.59 8.36 -1.76
CA ASP A 3 10.12 8.83 -3.06
C ASP A 3 9.61 7.65 -3.91
N ARG A 4 8.69 7.93 -4.84
CA ARG A 4 8.12 6.92 -5.75
C ARG A 4 9.22 6.18 -6.52
N SER A 5 10.26 6.90 -6.93
CA SER A 5 11.45 6.37 -7.57
C SER A 5 12.11 5.23 -6.76
N THR A 6 12.14 5.36 -5.43
CA THR A 6 12.71 4.33 -4.55
C THR A 6 11.92 3.02 -4.60
N TYR A 7 10.58 3.07 -4.67
CA TYR A 7 9.76 1.87 -4.80
C TYR A 7 9.87 1.22 -6.17
N VAL A 8 10.00 2.04 -7.23
CA VAL A 8 10.22 1.56 -8.59
C VAL A 8 11.53 0.80 -8.69
N HIS A 9 12.63 1.37 -8.20
CA HIS A 9 13.94 0.70 -8.20
C HIS A 9 13.96 -0.54 -7.32
N ALA A 10 13.40 -0.47 -6.11
CA ALA A 10 13.32 -1.63 -5.23
C ALA A 10 12.52 -2.79 -5.84
N LEU A 11 11.48 -2.49 -6.62
CA LEU A 11 10.68 -3.50 -7.31
C LEU A 11 11.46 -4.18 -8.45
N ILE A 12 12.24 -3.42 -9.22
CA ILE A 12 13.13 -3.96 -10.27
C ILE A 12 14.21 -4.84 -9.65
N ASP A 13 14.84 -4.38 -8.57
CA ASP A 13 15.90 -5.11 -7.87
C ASP A 13 15.39 -6.41 -7.24
N ALA A 14 14.14 -6.42 -6.75
CA ALA A 14 13.53 -7.59 -6.15
C ALA A 14 13.06 -8.63 -7.17
N LEU A 15 12.68 -8.19 -8.38
CA LEU A 15 12.09 -9.05 -9.43
C LEU A 15 12.78 -8.84 -10.80
N PRO A 16 14.11 -8.96 -10.90
CA PRO A 16 14.85 -8.61 -12.11
C PRO A 16 14.50 -9.50 -13.32
N ASP A 17 14.03 -10.72 -13.06
CA ASP A 17 13.62 -11.66 -14.11
C ASP A 17 12.24 -11.35 -14.71
N VAL A 18 11.39 -10.65 -13.95
CA VAL A 18 9.99 -10.35 -14.31
C VAL A 18 9.83 -8.92 -14.78
N ILE A 19 10.53 -7.98 -14.15
CA ILE A 19 10.39 -6.54 -14.39
C ILE A 19 11.68 -6.04 -15.02
N LYS A 20 11.61 -5.82 -16.35
CA LYS A 20 12.79 -5.56 -17.18
C LYS A 20 13.01 -4.10 -17.55
N ASP A 21 12.06 -3.24 -17.23
CA ASP A 21 12.15 -1.81 -17.48
C ASP A 21 11.44 -1.01 -16.39
N GLU A 22 11.84 0.26 -16.26
CA GLU A 22 11.32 1.18 -15.25
C GLU A 22 9.85 1.58 -15.51
N GLU A 23 9.39 1.54 -16.75
CA GLU A 23 8.03 1.93 -17.10
C GLU A 23 7.02 0.90 -16.57
N LEU A 24 7.29 -0.38 -16.78
CA LEU A 24 6.50 -1.47 -16.24
C LEU A 24 6.50 -1.46 -14.70
N ALA A 25 7.68 -1.27 -14.08
CA ALA A 25 7.80 -1.15 -12.63
C ALA A 25 6.95 0.01 -12.08
N SER A 26 7.02 1.17 -12.74
CA SER A 26 6.26 2.37 -12.45
C SER A 26 4.74 2.12 -12.53
N GLN A 27 4.26 1.44 -13.57
CA GLN A 27 2.85 1.08 -13.71
C GLN A 27 2.39 0.10 -12.64
N ILE A 28 3.21 -0.90 -12.29
CA ILE A 28 2.89 -1.87 -11.24
C ILE A 28 2.75 -1.16 -9.90
N VAL A 29 3.69 -0.27 -9.55
CA VAL A 29 3.62 0.53 -8.32
C VAL A 29 2.31 1.32 -8.26
N ASP A 30 1.91 1.99 -9.35
CA ASP A 30 0.66 2.74 -9.38
C ASP A 30 -0.57 1.84 -9.20
N VAL A 31 -0.59 0.65 -9.81
CA VAL A 31 -1.69 -0.32 -9.64
C VAL A 31 -1.74 -0.82 -8.20
N VAL A 32 -0.61 -1.19 -7.62
CA VAL A 32 -0.50 -1.69 -6.24
C VAL A 32 -1.04 -0.68 -5.24
N PHE A 33 -0.81 0.61 -5.44
CA PHE A 33 -1.33 1.66 -4.54
C PHE A 33 -2.76 2.11 -4.88
N SER A 34 -3.18 2.06 -6.15
CA SER A 34 -4.52 2.51 -6.57
C SER A 34 -5.63 1.51 -6.27
N VAL A 35 -5.36 0.21 -6.33
CA VAL A 35 -6.37 -0.83 -6.06
C VAL A 35 -6.87 -0.78 -4.60
N PRO A 36 -5.99 -0.74 -3.58
CA PRO A 36 -6.39 -0.50 -2.20
C PRO A 36 -7.19 0.79 -2.04
N MET A 37 -6.75 1.89 -2.66
CA MET A 37 -7.43 3.18 -2.53
C MET A 37 -8.87 3.13 -3.06
N ARG A 38 -9.10 2.50 -4.21
CA ARG A 38 -10.46 2.30 -4.74
C ARG A 38 -11.32 1.43 -3.83
N ALA A 39 -10.74 0.39 -3.23
CA ALA A 39 -11.46 -0.46 -2.28
C ALA A 39 -11.88 0.35 -1.03
N LEU A 40 -10.98 1.17 -0.50
CA LEU A 40 -11.23 2.08 0.63
C LEU A 40 -12.31 3.13 0.31
N GLU A 41 -12.24 3.74 -0.88
CA GLU A 41 -13.25 4.70 -1.35
C GLU A 41 -14.64 4.08 -1.47
N ASN A 42 -14.73 2.79 -1.81
CA ASN A 42 -15.98 2.04 -1.82
C ASN A 42 -16.48 1.63 -0.43
N GLY A 43 -15.70 1.93 0.63
CA GLY A 43 -16.06 1.66 2.02
C GLY A 43 -15.61 0.28 2.50
N ASN A 44 -14.77 -0.41 1.74
CA ASN A 44 -14.16 -1.66 2.18
C ASN A 44 -12.95 -1.36 3.08
N GLU A 45 -12.65 -2.30 3.96
CA GLU A 45 -11.37 -2.39 4.65
C GLU A 45 -10.37 -3.15 3.77
N VAL A 46 -9.12 -2.71 3.75
CA VAL A 46 -8.02 -3.38 3.05
C VAL A 46 -7.11 -4.02 4.08
N GLU A 47 -7.14 -5.35 4.14
CA GLU A 47 -6.17 -6.12 4.90
C GLU A 47 -4.84 -6.20 4.15
N LEU A 48 -3.77 -5.82 4.83
CA LEU A 48 -2.39 -5.96 4.40
C LEU A 48 -1.76 -7.08 5.22
N PRO A 49 -1.63 -8.30 4.66
CA PRO A 49 -1.10 -9.45 5.40
C PRO A 49 0.25 -9.13 6.06
N GLY A 50 0.35 -9.46 7.35
CA GLY A 50 1.53 -9.17 8.17
C GLY A 50 1.57 -7.73 8.71
N LEU A 51 1.08 -6.73 7.98
CA LEU A 51 1.16 -5.32 8.37
C LEU A 51 -0.04 -4.85 9.19
N GLY A 52 -1.26 -5.26 8.85
CA GLY A 52 -2.48 -4.79 9.52
C GLY A 52 -3.61 -4.53 8.53
N ALA A 53 -4.50 -3.59 8.85
CA ALA A 53 -5.61 -3.21 7.99
C ALA A 53 -5.76 -1.68 7.88
N ILE A 54 -6.25 -1.23 6.73
CA ILE A 54 -6.54 0.18 6.45
C ILE A 54 -8.04 0.31 6.17
N SER A 55 -8.67 1.35 6.71
CA SER A 55 -10.07 1.71 6.43
C SER A 55 -10.24 3.23 6.32
N ILE A 56 -11.35 3.69 5.74
CA ILE A 56 -11.74 5.11 5.78
C ILE A 56 -12.84 5.30 6.83
N ASP A 57 -12.54 6.11 7.84
CA ASP A 57 -13.52 6.56 8.82
C ASP A 57 -14.33 7.73 8.27
N ARG A 58 -15.53 7.41 7.81
CA ARG A 58 -16.47 8.39 7.26
C ARG A 58 -17.20 9.21 8.34
N SER A 59 -17.10 8.83 9.61
CA SER A 59 -17.74 9.55 10.73
C SER A 59 -16.98 10.82 11.12
N ARG A 60 -15.69 10.89 10.79
CA ARG A 60 -14.78 12.01 11.13
C ARG A 60 -14.60 13.04 10.01
N GLY A 61 -15.36 12.90 8.91
CA GLY A 61 -15.28 13.74 7.71
C GLY A 61 -14.82 12.96 6.47
N ALA A 62 -14.72 13.63 5.32
CA ALA A 62 -14.35 12.99 4.07
C ALA A 62 -12.88 12.48 4.10
N GLY A 63 -12.69 11.16 4.05
CA GLY A 63 -11.40 10.54 3.71
C GLY A 63 -10.40 10.37 4.85
N CYS A 64 -10.84 10.32 6.13
CA CYS A 64 -9.92 10.04 7.23
C CYS A 64 -9.45 8.58 7.17
N LEU A 65 -8.18 8.35 6.80
CA LEU A 65 -7.58 7.02 6.78
C LEU A 65 -7.27 6.55 8.20
N ASN A 66 -7.80 5.39 8.57
CA ASN A 66 -7.46 4.68 9.79
C ASN A 66 -6.57 3.48 9.45
N TYR A 67 -5.51 3.29 10.22
CA TYR A 67 -4.64 2.12 10.14
C TYR A 67 -4.65 1.37 11.46
N SER A 68 -4.92 0.06 11.40
CA SER A 68 -4.90 -0.86 12.52
C SER A 68 -3.72 -1.82 12.33
N ALA A 69 -2.68 -1.71 13.14
CA ALA A 69 -1.51 -2.57 13.03
C ALA A 69 -1.85 -4.03 13.35
N ALA A 70 -1.24 -4.97 12.63
CA ALA A 70 -1.34 -6.38 12.99
C ALA A 70 -0.75 -6.62 14.38
N SER A 71 -1.38 -7.52 15.15
CA SER A 71 -0.93 -7.88 16.50
C SER A 71 0.54 -8.35 16.56
N ALA A 72 1.07 -8.89 15.46
CA ALA A 72 2.47 -9.27 15.31
C ALA A 72 3.46 -8.07 15.39
N HIS A 73 3.01 -6.85 15.09
CA HIS A 73 3.82 -5.63 15.15
C HIS A 73 3.63 -4.81 16.45
N MET A 74 2.69 -5.19 17.32
CA MET A 74 2.50 -4.59 18.65
C MET A 74 3.45 -5.16 19.71
N GLN A 75 4.60 -5.71 19.32
CA GLN A 75 5.64 -6.16 20.26
C GLN A 75 6.62 -5.03 20.56
N CYS A 76 6.16 -4.02 21.29
CA CYS A 76 6.94 -3.18 22.22
C CYS A 76 5.92 -2.33 23.01
N ALA A 77 5.67 -2.74 24.26
CA ALA A 77 5.02 -1.94 25.29
C ALA A 77 6.07 -1.10 26.02
#